data_AF-A0A9E3IQ21-F1
#
_entry.id   AF-A0A9E3IQ21-F1
#
_cell.length_a   1.000
_cell.length_b   1.000
_cell.length_c   1.000
_cell.angle_alpha   90.00
_cell.angle_beta   90.00
_cell.angle_gamma   90.00
#
_symmetry.space_group_name_H-M   'P 1'
#
loop_
_entity.id
_entity.type
_entity.pdbx_description
1 polymer ?
#
loop_
_entity_poly.entity_id
_entity_poly.type
_entity_poly.pdbx_seq_one_letter_code
_entity_poly.pdbx_strand_id
1 'polypeptide(L)'
;MSQKSPQAVLRRVLLVSRIDGWSIVIVAGLCALVSLAFGDLTGTLVGLLVAGGGAMEIGGRRRLLRHDTEGGMDWLVRSQLIVLGVIWAYAVTRLGSFDADSALANLTPDMKAMLDQAGVDTKTLLHYVRVFFYAIYGTVMAVTLLYQGGLALYYRNRREAVRQALTAVPVVPAAS
;
A
#
# COMPACT_ATOMS: atom_id res chain seq x y z
N MET A 1 -31.14 -2.16 -1.83
CA MET A 1 -29.76 -2.70 -1.71
C MET A 1 -29.87 -4.20 -1.46
N SER A 2 -29.47 -5.05 -2.42
CA SER A 2 -29.53 -6.52 -2.25
C SER A 2 -28.60 -6.94 -1.11
N GLN A 3 -29.18 -7.44 -0.01
CA GLN A 3 -28.46 -7.84 1.18
C GLN A 3 -27.70 -9.14 0.87
N LYS A 4 -26.41 -9.03 0.51
CA LYS A 4 -25.57 -10.21 0.23
C LYS A 4 -25.49 -11.09 1.47
N SER A 5 -25.65 -12.40 1.29
CA SER A 5 -25.57 -13.36 2.39
C SER A 5 -24.23 -13.27 3.13
N PRO A 6 -24.20 -13.51 4.46
CA PRO A 6 -22.96 -13.48 5.25
C PRO A 6 -21.83 -14.34 4.64
N GLN A 7 -22.15 -15.51 4.09
CA GLN A 7 -21.17 -16.39 3.45
C GLN A 7 -20.57 -15.77 2.18
N ALA A 8 -21.37 -15.04 1.40
CA ALA A 8 -20.86 -14.32 0.22
C ALA A 8 -19.91 -13.19 0.62
N VAL A 9 -20.18 -12.52 1.75
CA VAL A 9 -19.29 -11.50 2.32
C VAL A 9 -17.97 -12.13 2.76
N LEU A 10 -18.00 -13.22 3.52
CA LEU A 10 -16.80 -13.93 3.96
C LEU A 10 -15.94 -14.39 2.76
N ARG A 11 -16.55 -15.02 1.75
CA ARG A 11 -15.83 -15.43 0.53
C ARG A 11 -15.15 -14.25 -0.15
N ARG A 12 -15.84 -13.09 -0.23
CA ARG A 12 -15.27 -11.88 -0.82
C ARG A 12 -14.10 -11.35 0.01
N VAL A 13 -14.22 -11.28 1.34
CA VAL A 13 -13.13 -10.86 2.23
C VAL A 13 -11.90 -11.77 2.07
N LEU A 14 -12.09 -13.09 2.04
CA LEU A 14 -11.01 -14.06 1.85
C LEU A 14 -10.35 -13.99 0.47
N LEU A 15 -11.10 -13.59 -0.57
CA LEU A 15 -10.58 -13.41 -1.92
C LEU A 15 -9.80 -12.11 -2.04
N VAL A 16 -10.37 -10.99 -1.58
CA VAL A 16 -9.71 -9.68 -1.62
C VAL A 16 -8.41 -9.71 -0.83
N SER A 17 -8.44 -10.21 0.41
CA SER A 17 -7.24 -10.30 1.26
C SER A 17 -6.15 -11.22 0.70
N ARG A 18 -6.52 -12.24 -0.10
CA ARG A 18 -5.53 -13.08 -0.79
C ARG A 18 -4.84 -12.30 -1.90
N ILE A 19 -5.62 -11.64 -2.75
CA ILE A 19 -5.08 -10.96 -3.94
C ILE A 19 -4.24 -9.76 -3.50
N ASP A 20 -4.79 -8.94 -2.61
CA ASP A 20 -4.14 -7.72 -2.12
C ASP A 20 -2.88 -8.03 -1.30
N GLY A 21 -2.96 -8.96 -0.34
CA GLY A 21 -1.80 -9.32 0.47
C GLY A 21 -0.61 -9.82 -0.36
N TRP A 22 -0.87 -10.66 -1.36
CA TRP A 22 0.19 -11.16 -2.24
C TRP A 22 0.71 -10.10 -3.23
N SER A 23 -0.15 -9.24 -3.77
CA SER A 23 0.30 -8.17 -4.66
C SER A 23 1.24 -7.22 -3.92
N ILE A 24 0.89 -6.82 -2.69
CA ILE A 24 1.71 -5.95 -1.84
C ILE A 24 3.04 -6.62 -1.52
N VAL A 25 3.05 -7.88 -1.05
CA VAL A 25 4.29 -8.60 -0.72
C VAL A 25 5.22 -8.71 -1.92
N ILE A 26 4.70 -9.10 -3.09
CA ILE A 26 5.53 -9.31 -4.27
C ILE A 26 6.08 -7.97 -4.78
N VAL A 27 5.21 -6.99 -4.99
CA VAL A 27 5.62 -5.70 -5.57
C VAL A 27 6.57 -4.97 -4.62
N ALA A 28 6.21 -4.82 -3.35
CA ALA A 28 7.05 -4.12 -2.38
C ALA A 28 8.36 -4.88 -2.10
N GLY A 29 8.32 -6.22 -2.08
CA GLY A 29 9.51 -7.05 -1.95
C GLY A 29 10.49 -6.87 -3.12
N LEU A 30 9.99 -6.88 -4.36
CA LEU A 30 10.82 -6.61 -5.53
C LEU A 30 11.40 -5.19 -5.52
N CYS A 31 10.59 -4.19 -5.17
CA CYS A 31 11.07 -2.81 -5.03
C CYS A 31 12.14 -2.68 -3.94
N ALA A 32 12.00 -3.39 -2.82
CA ALA A 32 13.00 -3.41 -1.75
C ALA A 32 14.33 -4.02 -2.22
N LEU A 33 14.27 -5.13 -2.97
CA LEU A 33 15.47 -5.77 -3.54
C LEU A 33 16.18 -4.87 -4.55
N VAL A 34 15.43 -4.20 -5.43
CA VAL A 34 15.98 -3.22 -6.36
C VAL A 34 16.62 -2.06 -5.61
N SER A 35 15.93 -1.49 -4.62
CA SER A 35 16.47 -0.39 -3.80
C SER A 35 17.77 -0.79 -3.11
N LEU A 36 17.82 -2.01 -2.57
CA LEU A 36 19.01 -2.56 -1.94
C LEU A 36 20.17 -2.72 -2.94
N ALA A 37 19.89 -3.19 -4.15
CA ALA A 37 20.90 -3.34 -5.20
C ALA A 37 21.52 -1.99 -5.62
N PHE A 38 20.76 -0.90 -5.54
CA PHE A 38 21.25 0.47 -5.79
C PHE A 38 21.77 1.19 -4.54
N GLY A 39 21.83 0.51 -3.38
CA GLY A 39 22.32 1.09 -2.12
C GLY A 39 21.35 2.07 -1.44
N ASP A 40 20.09 2.14 -1.89
CA ASP A 40 19.06 2.94 -1.23
C ASP A 40 18.48 2.20 -0.01
N LEU A 41 19.11 2.41 1.14
CA LEU A 41 18.67 1.85 2.41
C LEU A 41 17.28 2.35 2.82
N THR A 42 16.92 3.59 2.46
CA THR A 42 15.61 4.16 2.81
C THR A 42 14.51 3.47 2.02
N GLY A 43 14.68 3.36 0.69
CA GLY A 43 13.76 2.63 -0.18
C GLY A 43 13.64 1.16 0.22
N THR A 44 14.75 0.54 0.61
CA THR A 44 14.76 -0.85 1.11
C THR A 44 13.91 -1.00 2.37
N LEU A 45 14.13 -0.15 3.38
CA LEU A 45 13.37 -0.21 4.64
C LEU A 45 11.88 0.02 4.40
N VAL A 46 11.52 1.01 3.60
CA VAL A 46 10.13 1.31 3.25
C VAL A 46 9.48 0.12 2.54
N GLY A 47 10.17 -0.46 1.55
CA GLY A 47 9.68 -1.63 0.82
C GLY A 47 9.47 -2.84 1.73
N LEU A 48 10.38 -3.10 2.68
CA LEU A 48 10.26 -4.17 3.66
C LEU A 48 9.08 -3.95 4.61
N LEU A 49 8.86 -2.73 5.10
CA LEU A 49 7.74 -2.40 5.98
C LEU A 49 6.40 -2.58 5.25
N VAL A 50 6.30 -2.13 3.99
CA VAL A 50 5.11 -2.32 3.16
C VAL A 50 4.88 -3.81 2.87
N ALA A 51 5.92 -4.57 2.52
CA ALA A 51 5.83 -6.02 2.37
C ALA A 51 5.39 -6.71 3.66
N GLY A 52 5.86 -6.23 4.82
CA GLY A 52 5.40 -6.67 6.14
C GLY A 52 3.90 -6.45 6.35
N GLY A 53 3.37 -5.30 5.94
CA GLY A 53 1.93 -5.04 5.92
C GLY A 53 1.15 -6.05 5.06
N GLY A 54 1.64 -6.35 3.85
CA GLY A 54 1.06 -7.40 3.00
C GLY A 54 1.14 -8.80 3.62
N ALA A 55 2.23 -9.13 4.32
CA ALA A 55 2.36 -10.39 5.05
C ALA A 55 1.36 -10.49 6.22
N MET A 56 1.08 -9.37 6.90
CA MET A 56 0.03 -9.28 7.92
C MET A 56 -1.36 -9.52 7.32
N GLU A 57 -1.67 -9.00 6.13
CA GLU A 57 -2.93 -9.29 5.41
C GLU A 57 -3.13 -10.80 5.23
N ILE A 58 -2.09 -11.49 4.74
CA ILE A 58 -2.09 -12.95 4.52
C ILE A 58 -2.27 -13.68 5.86
N GLY A 59 -1.63 -13.19 6.93
CA GLY A 59 -1.78 -13.71 8.29
C GLY A 59 -3.22 -13.57 8.81
N GLY A 60 -3.86 -12.41 8.60
CA GLY A 60 -5.26 -12.16 8.96
C GLY A 60 -6.21 -13.11 8.23
N ARG A 61 -5.99 -13.31 6.92
CA ARG A 61 -6.74 -14.31 6.14
C ARG A 61 -6.58 -15.73 6.71
N ARG A 62 -5.37 -16.14 7.07
CA ARG A 62 -5.11 -17.48 7.65
C ARG A 62 -5.83 -17.66 9.00
N ARG A 63 -5.91 -16.61 9.82
CA ARG A 63 -6.67 -16.61 11.08
C ARG A 63 -8.17 -16.76 10.85
N LEU A 64 -8.73 -16.04 9.88
CA LEU A 64 -10.15 -16.21 9.49
C LEU A 64 -10.47 -17.63 9.04
N LEU A 65 -9.57 -18.27 8.29
CA LEU A 65 -9.73 -19.68 7.90
C LEU A 65 -9.65 -20.66 9.08
N ARG A 66 -9.04 -20.25 10.19
CA ARG A 66 -8.99 -21.00 11.46
C ARG A 66 -10.11 -20.62 12.43
N HIS A 67 -11.15 -19.92 11.95
CA HIS A 67 -12.27 -19.41 12.74
C HIS A 67 -11.89 -18.36 13.82
N ASP A 68 -10.67 -17.81 13.79
CA ASP A 68 -10.29 -16.65 14.60
C ASP A 68 -10.79 -15.37 13.93
N THR A 69 -12.05 -15.02 14.22
CA THR A 69 -12.73 -13.85 13.62
C THR A 69 -12.10 -12.53 14.08
N GLU A 70 -11.94 -12.34 15.39
CA GLU A 70 -11.47 -11.07 15.94
C GLU A 70 -10.03 -10.80 15.53
N GLY A 71 -9.14 -11.77 15.74
CA GLY A 71 -7.73 -11.64 15.37
C GLY A 71 -7.55 -11.55 13.87
N GLY A 72 -8.33 -12.31 13.08
CA GLY A 72 -8.29 -12.25 11.63
C GLY A 72 -8.70 -10.90 11.06
N MET A 73 -9.84 -10.35 11.51
CA MET A 73 -10.33 -9.05 11.05
C MET A 73 -9.45 -7.89 11.53
N ASP A 74 -8.92 -7.94 12.76
CA ASP A 74 -8.00 -6.91 13.25
C ASP A 74 -6.70 -6.87 12.46
N TRP A 75 -6.17 -8.03 12.07
CA TRP A 75 -4.98 -8.09 11.22
C TRP A 75 -5.22 -7.48 9.84
N LEU A 76 -6.39 -7.73 9.23
CA LEU A 76 -6.75 -7.14 7.94
C LEU A 76 -6.95 -5.61 8.01
N VAL A 77 -7.46 -5.07 9.12
CA VAL A 77 -7.57 -3.62 9.27
C VAL A 77 -6.20 -3.00 9.53
N ARG A 78 -5.40 -3.62 10.42
CA ARG A 78 -4.08 -3.12 10.80
C ARG A 78 -3.08 -3.19 9.64
N SER A 79 -3.12 -4.22 8.79
CA SER A 79 -2.26 -4.31 7.60
C SER A 79 -2.41 -3.07 6.72
N GLN A 80 -3.65 -2.71 6.40
CA GLN A 80 -3.98 -1.57 5.55
C GLN A 80 -3.55 -0.24 6.17
N LEU A 81 -3.75 -0.07 7.49
CA LEU A 81 -3.30 1.13 8.20
C LEU A 81 -1.77 1.23 8.27
N ILE A 82 -1.07 0.11 8.42
CA ILE A 82 0.40 0.08 8.41
C ILE A 82 0.93 0.45 7.03
N VAL A 83 0.41 -0.16 5.96
CA VAL A 83 0.83 0.16 4.58
C VAL A 83 0.57 1.64 4.28
N LEU A 84 -0.62 2.13 4.61
CA LEU A 84 -0.98 3.54 4.46
C LEU A 84 -0.02 4.45 5.25
N GLY A 85 0.20 4.15 6.52
CA GLY A 85 1.04 4.96 7.41
C GLY A 85 2.49 5.01 6.94
N VAL A 86 3.05 3.88 6.50
CA VAL A 86 4.42 3.80 5.99
C VAL A 86 4.57 4.62 4.70
N ILE A 87 3.66 4.45 3.73
CA ILE A 87 3.71 5.20 2.47
C ILE A 87 3.54 6.69 2.72
N TRP A 88 2.61 7.08 3.60
CA TRP A 88 2.40 8.49 3.95
C TRP A 88 3.59 9.10 4.67
N ALA A 89 4.15 8.41 5.67
CA ALA A 89 5.33 8.88 6.38
C ALA A 89 6.52 9.07 5.42
N TYR A 90 6.73 8.11 4.52
CA TYR A 90 7.75 8.21 3.49
C TYR A 90 7.50 9.39 2.54
N ALA A 91 6.30 9.52 2.01
CA ALA A 91 5.94 10.58 1.07
C ALA A 91 6.07 11.98 1.71
N VAL A 92 5.56 12.17 2.93
CA VAL A 92 5.69 13.43 3.67
C VAL A 92 7.16 13.77 3.94
N THR A 93 7.96 12.78 4.33
CA THR A 93 9.40 12.99 4.53
C THR A 93 10.08 13.44 3.24
N ARG A 94 9.77 12.78 2.11
CA ARG A 94 10.33 13.14 0.79
C ARG A 94 9.87 14.51 0.30
N LEU A 95 8.61 14.87 0.52
CA LEU A 95 8.07 16.19 0.20
C LEU A 95 8.68 17.30 1.06
N GLY A 96 8.92 17.03 2.35
CA GLY A 96 9.54 17.98 3.28
C GLY A 96 11.05 18.13 3.08
N SER A 97 11.72 17.08 2.62
CA SER A 97 13.16 17.08 2.33
C SER A 97 13.50 17.52 0.90
N PHE A 98 12.50 17.83 0.07
CA PHE A 98 12.75 18.20 -1.32
C PHE A 98 13.33 19.61 -1.39
N ASP A 99 14.63 19.68 -1.66
CA ASP A 99 15.33 20.92 -1.96
C ASP A 99 15.76 20.93 -3.44
N ALA A 100 15.05 21.72 -4.24
CA ALA A 100 15.32 21.87 -5.67
C ALA A 100 16.68 22.52 -5.94
N ASP A 101 17.15 23.37 -5.02
CA ASP A 101 18.39 24.12 -5.20
C ASP A 101 19.60 23.21 -4.95
N SER A 102 19.51 22.34 -3.94
CA SER A 102 20.48 21.26 -3.72
C SER A 102 20.53 20.25 -4.88
N ALA A 103 19.41 19.94 -5.52
CA ALA A 103 19.38 19.05 -6.69
C ALA A 103 20.14 19.63 -7.89
N LEU A 104 20.09 20.95 -8.06
CA LEU A 104 20.79 21.72 -9.09
C LEU A 104 22.31 21.79 -8.83
N ALA A 105 22.68 21.91 -7.55
CA ALA A 105 24.07 21.89 -7.10
C ALA A 105 24.74 20.52 -7.36
N ASN A 106 23.97 19.43 -7.31
CA ASN A 106 24.44 18.06 -7.57
C ASN A 106 24.53 17.70 -9.06
N LEU A 107 24.14 18.59 -9.98
CA LEU A 107 24.36 18.34 -11.41
C LEU A 107 25.86 18.33 -11.70
N THR A 108 26.34 17.27 -12.36
CA THR A 108 27.72 17.19 -12.82
C THR A 108 28.01 18.30 -13.83
N PRO A 109 29.27 18.72 -14.00
CA PRO A 109 29.65 19.68 -15.04
C PRO A 109 29.17 19.24 -16.43
N ASP A 110 29.25 17.95 -16.73
CA ASP A 110 28.80 17.38 -18.01
C ASP A 110 27.28 17.50 -18.21
N MET A 111 26.49 17.26 -17.16
CA MET A 111 25.04 17.44 -17.20
C MET A 111 24.65 18.92 -17.40
N LYS A 112 25.37 19.85 -16.77
CA LYS A 112 25.15 21.29 -16.99
C LYS A 112 25.48 21.69 -18.43
N ALA A 113 26.61 21.22 -18.96
CA ALA A 113 27.00 21.48 -20.34
C ALA A 113 25.99 20.92 -21.36
N MET A 114 25.41 19.74 -21.10
CA MET A 114 24.34 19.18 -21.93
C MET A 114 23.06 20.02 -21.88
N LEU A 115 22.67 20.52 -20.71
CA LEU A 115 21.49 21.37 -20.56
C LEU A 115 21.67 22.71 -21.28
N ASP A 116 22.86 23.31 -21.17
CA ASP A 116 23.21 24.55 -21.85
C ASP A 116 23.22 24.36 -23.37
N GLN A 117 23.80 23.26 -23.88
CA GLN A 117 23.77 22.92 -25.31
C GLN A 117 22.37 22.68 -25.85
N ALA A 118 21.47 22.11 -25.03
CA ALA A 118 20.07 21.90 -25.38
C ALA A 118 19.23 23.19 -25.27
N GLY A 119 19.82 24.32 -24.85
CA GLY A 119 19.10 25.58 -24.62
C GLY A 119 18.06 25.49 -23.51
N VAL A 120 18.20 24.52 -22.60
CA VAL A 120 17.23 24.28 -21.52
C VAL A 120 17.55 25.22 -20.38
N ASP A 121 16.67 26.19 -20.15
CA ASP A 121 16.73 27.01 -18.96
C ASP A 121 16.59 26.14 -17.70
N THR A 122 17.63 26.14 -16.87
CA THR A 122 17.71 25.28 -15.69
C THR A 122 16.62 25.63 -14.67
N LYS A 123 16.20 26.90 -14.61
CA LYS A 123 15.11 27.35 -13.74
C LYS A 123 13.76 26.77 -14.18
N THR A 124 13.52 26.74 -15.49
CA THR A 124 12.35 26.10 -16.09
C THR A 124 12.36 24.58 -15.88
N LEU A 125 13.51 23.93 -16.04
CA LEU A 125 13.66 22.50 -15.75
C LEU A 125 13.34 22.19 -14.28
N LEU A 126 13.91 22.94 -13.33
CA LEU A 126 13.61 22.79 -11.91
C LEU A 126 12.12 22.93 -11.60
N HIS A 127 11.44 23.88 -12.24
CA HIS A 127 10.01 24.08 -12.05
C HIS A 127 9.24 22.81 -12.44
N TYR A 128 9.54 22.23 -13.60
CA TYR A 128 8.90 20.98 -14.03
C TYR A 128 9.25 19.79 -13.12
N VAL A 129 10.50 19.66 -12.70
CA VAL A 129 10.91 18.61 -11.75
C VAL A 129 10.14 18.75 -10.44
N ARG A 130 10.00 19.97 -9.93
CA ARG A 130 9.23 20.27 -8.70
C ARG A 130 7.76 19.89 -8.87
N VAL A 131 7.11 20.36 -9.94
CA VAL A 131 5.70 20.05 -10.23
C VAL A 131 5.50 18.54 -10.36
N PHE A 132 6.38 17.86 -11.10
CA PHE A 132 6.35 16.42 -11.28
C PHE A 132 6.53 15.67 -9.96
N PHE A 133 7.47 16.10 -9.13
CA PHE A 133 7.72 15.51 -7.81
C PHE A 133 6.49 15.63 -6.90
N TYR A 134 5.93 16.83 -6.75
CA TYR A 134 4.71 17.02 -5.96
C TYR A 134 3.51 16.27 -6.54
N ALA A 135 3.37 16.24 -7.88
CA ALA A 135 2.29 15.52 -8.53
C ALA A 135 2.38 14.01 -8.29
N ILE A 136 3.57 13.41 -8.39
CA ILE A 136 3.77 11.98 -8.10
C ILE A 136 3.47 11.67 -6.65
N TYR A 137 4.11 12.35 -5.70
CA TYR A 137 3.93 12.03 -4.28
C TYR A 137 2.50 12.33 -3.82
N GLY A 138 1.90 13.42 -4.30
CA GLY A 138 0.50 13.74 -4.04
C GLY A 138 -0.45 12.68 -4.60
N THR A 139 -0.21 12.20 -5.82
CA THR A 139 -1.01 11.12 -6.44
C THR A 139 -0.86 9.82 -5.67
N VAL A 140 0.37 9.43 -5.31
CA VAL A 140 0.64 8.21 -4.52
C VAL A 140 -0.07 8.29 -3.16
N MET A 141 0.00 9.41 -2.46
CA MET A 141 -0.69 9.61 -1.19
C MET A 141 -2.21 9.52 -1.33
N ALA A 142 -2.78 10.16 -2.35
CA ALA A 142 -4.21 10.15 -2.63
C ALA A 142 -4.71 8.74 -2.97
N VAL A 143 -4.05 8.04 -3.90
CA VAL A 143 -4.39 6.67 -4.28
C VAL A 143 -4.27 5.73 -3.09
N THR A 144 -3.19 5.85 -2.30
CA THR A 144 -2.99 5.04 -1.09
C THR A 144 -4.10 5.28 -0.06
N LEU A 145 -4.46 6.55 0.17
CA LEU A 145 -5.55 6.89 1.09
C LEU A 145 -6.88 6.29 0.64
N LEU A 146 -7.22 6.43 -0.64
CA LEU A 146 -8.47 5.92 -1.20
C LEU A 146 -8.51 4.39 -1.17
N TYR A 147 -7.42 3.74 -1.57
CA TYR A 147 -7.36 2.29 -1.68
C TYR A 147 -7.19 1.61 -0.32
N GLN A 148 -6.10 1.90 0.40
CA GLN A 148 -5.79 1.28 1.69
C GLN A 148 -6.75 1.77 2.78
N GLY A 149 -7.08 3.07 2.80
CA GLY A 149 -8.09 3.61 3.71
C GLY A 149 -9.49 3.06 3.39
N GLY A 150 -9.84 2.92 2.12
CA GLY A 150 -11.08 2.29 1.68
C GLY A 150 -11.18 0.81 2.09
N LEU A 151 -10.10 0.04 1.93
CA LEU A 151 -10.03 -1.35 2.37
C LEU A 151 -10.10 -1.50 3.89
N ALA A 152 -9.41 -0.65 4.64
CA ALA A 152 -9.49 -0.64 6.10
C ALA A 152 -10.94 -0.41 6.58
N LEU A 153 -11.64 0.58 6.00
CA LEU A 153 -13.05 0.84 6.27
C LEU A 153 -13.95 -0.32 5.82
N TYR A 154 -13.68 -0.89 4.65
CA TYR A 154 -14.40 -2.06 4.14
C TYR A 154 -14.30 -3.24 5.11
N TYR A 155 -13.11 -3.61 5.56
CA TYR A 155 -12.92 -4.71 6.50
C TYR A 155 -13.59 -4.43 7.85
N ARG A 156 -13.41 -3.23 8.39
CA ARG A 156 -14.07 -2.82 9.65
C ARG A 156 -15.59 -2.97 9.55
N ASN A 157 -16.20 -2.51 8.46
CA ASN A 157 -17.65 -2.54 8.27
C ASN A 157 -18.20 -3.95 7.99
N ARG A 158 -17.34 -4.93 7.63
CA ARG A 158 -17.75 -6.31 7.35
C ARG A 158 -17.50 -7.28 8.51
N ARG A 159 -16.94 -6.82 9.62
CA ARG A 159 -16.62 -7.64 10.80
C ARG A 159 -17.80 -8.48 11.29
N GLU A 160 -18.96 -7.86 11.45
CA GLU A 160 -20.16 -8.54 11.95
C GLU A 160 -20.67 -9.61 10.97
N ALA A 161 -20.75 -9.30 9.68
CA ALA A 161 -21.17 -10.27 8.67
C ALA A 161 -20.19 -11.45 8.56
N VAL A 162 -18.89 -11.20 8.70
CA VAL A 162 -17.87 -12.26 8.75
C VAL A 162 -18.03 -13.12 10.00
N ARG A 163 -18.28 -12.51 11.16
CA ARG A 163 -18.56 -13.21 12.41
C ARG A 163 -19.75 -14.16 12.26
N GLN A 164 -20.87 -13.64 11.78
CA GLN A 164 -22.09 -14.43 11.53
C GLN A 164 -21.84 -15.60 10.56
N ALA A 165 -21.06 -15.37 9.51
CA ALA A 165 -20.74 -16.40 8.53
C ALA A 165 -19.87 -17.53 9.11
N LEU A 166 -18.99 -17.22 10.07
CA LEU A 166 -18.11 -18.19 10.72
C LEU A 166 -18.77 -18.90 11.91
N THR A 167 -19.80 -18.31 12.52
CA THR A 167 -20.58 -18.93 13.61
C THR A 167 -21.79 -19.71 13.13
N ALA A 168 -22.24 -19.50 11.88
CA ALA A 168 -23.34 -20.26 11.31
C ALA A 168 -22.98 -21.75 11.21
N VAL A 169 -23.58 -22.57 12.08
CA VAL A 169 -23.50 -24.03 12.02
C VAL A 169 -24.02 -24.49 10.65
N PRO A 170 -23.34 -25.43 9.94
CA PRO A 170 -23.88 -26.01 8.73
C PRO A 170 -25.22 -26.65 9.06
N VAL A 171 -26.32 -26.13 8.52
CA VAL A 171 -27.62 -26.81 8.58
C VAL A 171 -27.47 -28.03 7.68
N VAL A 172 -27.15 -29.18 8.28
CA VAL A 172 -27.26 -30.47 7.60
C VAL A 172 -28.75 -30.65 7.32
N PRO A 173 -29.19 -30.78 6.04
CA PRO A 173 -30.57 -31.14 5.77
C PRO A 173 -30.82 -32.49 6.44
N ALA A 174 -31.79 -32.56 7.34
CA ALA A 174 -32.22 -33.83 7.92
C ALA A 174 -32.57 -34.76 6.75
N ALA A 175 -31.84 -35.87 6.65
CA ALA A 175 -32.13 -36.90 5.66
C ALA A 175 -33.55 -37.41 5.91
N SER A 176 -34.44 -37.16 4.96
CA SER A 176 -35.77 -37.75 4.86
C SER A 176 -35.69 -39.12 4.20
#